data_AF-F0ZR27-F1
#
_entry.id   AF-F0ZR27-F1
#
_cell.length_a   1.000
_cell.length_b   1.000
_cell.length_c   1.000
_cell.angle_alpha   90.00
_cell.angle_beta   90.00
_cell.angle_gamma   90.00
#
_symmetry.space_group_name_H-M   'P 1'
#
loop_
_entity.id
_entity.type
_entity.pdbx_description
1 polymer ?
#
loop_
_entity_poly.entity_id
_entity_poly.type
_entity_poly.pdbx_seq_one_letter_code
_entity_poly.pdbx_strand_id
1 'polypeptide(L)'
;PNTITTLSMGYDFNQVILPGTFPNSLKTLTFGDEFDQKVPQGTLPNSLTTLKFGYGFDQEILPGSLPNSLTTLTFGHRFNQEILPGTLPKSLTTLTLGYYFNQVVLPSTIPNSLKTLTFSHAFNQKVSPGSLPNSLTTLTFGHNFDQEVSPGSLPNNLTTLTFGGGFNQVVLPSTLPNSLKTLIFGRSFNQVILPDTLPNSLKTLTFGFGFDQVIKPSTLPNSLTTLTFGFGFNQVIKPSSLPNSLKTLTFGDGFYQVVPPGTLPDSLTTLTFGDGFNRVVSPGTLPNSLKTLTFGDYFNQVVLPDTLPNSLKTLTFGNDFNQIVLPGTLPNSLTTLKFGGCFDQVVPPGTFPNSLTTLTFG
;
A
#
# COMPACT_ATOMS: atom_id res chain seq x y z
N PRO A 1 -32.58 30.81 3.29
CA PRO A 1 -33.73 30.18 3.98
C PRO A 1 -33.25 29.24 5.10
N ASN A 2 -33.94 29.20 6.24
CA ASN A 2 -33.60 28.30 7.37
C ASN A 2 -33.92 26.82 7.09
N THR A 3 -34.29 26.48 5.87
CA THR A 3 -34.55 25.12 5.40
C THR A 3 -33.37 24.52 4.63
N ILE A 4 -32.35 25.31 4.29
CA ILE A 4 -31.20 24.83 3.51
C ILE A 4 -30.36 23.90 4.38
N THR A 5 -30.19 22.67 3.92
CA THR A 5 -29.34 21.65 4.59
C THR A 5 -28.04 21.38 3.84
N THR A 6 -27.97 21.70 2.55
CA THR A 6 -26.78 21.56 1.71
C THR A 6 -26.56 22.82 0.91
N LEU A 7 -25.33 23.33 0.90
CA LEU A 7 -24.92 24.50 0.12
C LEU A 7 -23.60 24.21 -0.58
N SER A 8 -23.57 24.46 -1.88
CA SER A 8 -22.34 24.45 -2.69
C SER A 8 -22.19 25.81 -3.34
N MET A 9 -21.01 26.41 -3.22
CA MET A 9 -20.69 27.68 -3.84
C MET A 9 -20.12 27.45 -5.26
N GLY A 10 -20.33 28.43 -6.14
CA GLY A 10 -19.80 28.39 -7.50
C GLY A 10 -18.28 28.54 -7.54
N TYR A 11 -17.66 28.12 -8.64
CA TYR A 11 -16.21 28.10 -8.85
C TYR A 11 -15.53 29.42 -8.44
N ASP A 12 -16.02 30.55 -8.98
CA ASP A 12 -15.44 31.90 -8.79
C ASP A 12 -15.84 32.59 -7.46
N PHE A 13 -16.63 31.95 -6.60
CA PHE A 13 -17.09 32.60 -5.38
C PHE A 13 -15.93 32.83 -4.41
N ASN A 14 -15.58 34.10 -4.17
CA ASN A 14 -14.50 34.48 -3.27
C ASN A 14 -14.84 35.74 -2.44
N GLN A 15 -16.08 35.80 -1.93
CA GLN A 15 -16.55 36.91 -1.11
C GLN A 15 -16.46 36.59 0.39
N VAL A 16 -16.23 37.63 1.21
CA VAL A 16 -16.19 37.49 2.68
C VAL A 16 -17.55 37.02 3.19
N ILE A 17 -17.53 36.09 4.15
CA ILE A 17 -18.74 35.56 4.79
C ILE A 17 -18.75 35.97 6.25
N LEU A 18 -19.83 36.64 6.65
CA LEU A 18 -19.99 37.15 8.01
C LEU A 18 -20.68 36.12 8.93
N PRO A 19 -20.45 36.17 10.25
CA PRO A 19 -21.21 35.41 11.22
C PRO A 19 -22.72 35.56 11.05
N GLY A 20 -23.47 34.46 11.14
CA GLY A 20 -24.92 34.44 10.94
C GLY A 20 -25.38 34.37 9.48
N THR A 21 -24.46 34.35 8.50
CA THR A 21 -24.83 34.21 7.07
C THR A 21 -25.43 32.84 6.76
N PHE A 22 -24.88 31.77 7.34
CA PHE A 22 -25.36 30.41 7.10
C PHE A 22 -26.55 30.04 8.01
N PRO A 23 -27.56 29.32 7.48
CA PRO A 23 -28.69 28.91 8.28
C PRO A 23 -28.32 27.79 9.27
N ASN A 24 -28.95 27.80 10.44
CA ASN A 24 -28.75 26.80 11.50
C ASN A 24 -29.19 25.37 11.12
N SER A 25 -29.79 25.18 9.95
CA SER A 25 -30.15 23.87 9.40
C SER A 25 -29.03 23.25 8.56
N LEU A 26 -28.00 24.01 8.19
CA LEU A 26 -26.98 23.60 7.23
C LEU A 26 -26.15 22.42 7.78
N LYS A 27 -26.08 21.33 7.01
CA LYS A 27 -25.36 20.10 7.32
C LYS A 27 -24.10 19.93 6.46
N THR A 28 -24.19 20.32 5.19
CA THR A 28 -23.11 20.17 4.23
C THR A 28 -22.80 21.51 3.57
N LEU A 29 -21.53 21.91 3.62
CA LEU A 29 -21.02 23.12 2.99
C LEU A 29 -19.83 22.78 2.10
N THR A 30 -19.91 23.17 0.83
CA THR A 30 -18.80 23.08 -0.13
C THR A 30 -18.49 24.47 -0.68
N PHE A 31 -17.26 24.91 -0.48
CA PHE A 31 -16.73 26.12 -1.09
C PHE A 31 -16.27 25.86 -2.53
N GLY A 32 -16.38 26.89 -3.37
CA GLY A 32 -15.86 26.88 -4.73
C GLY A 32 -14.33 26.97 -4.77
N ASP A 33 -13.75 26.67 -5.92
CA ASP A 33 -12.31 26.52 -6.06
C ASP A 33 -11.52 27.82 -5.87
N GLU A 34 -12.08 28.98 -6.17
CA GLU A 34 -11.42 30.28 -5.98
C GLU A 34 -11.64 30.87 -4.58
N PHE A 35 -12.38 30.19 -3.68
CA PHE A 35 -12.63 30.70 -2.34
C PHE A 35 -11.37 30.68 -1.48
N ASP A 36 -10.90 31.86 -1.06
CA ASP A 36 -9.71 32.03 -0.22
C ASP A 36 -9.91 33.16 0.83
N GLN A 37 -11.14 33.29 1.34
CA GLN A 37 -11.44 34.24 2.42
C GLN A 37 -11.34 33.58 3.78
N LYS A 38 -10.95 34.37 4.80
CA LYS A 38 -10.94 33.91 6.19
C LYS A 38 -12.34 33.47 6.61
N VAL A 39 -12.40 32.47 7.49
CA VAL A 39 -13.65 31.98 8.09
C VAL A 39 -13.65 32.35 9.59
N PRO A 40 -14.20 33.52 9.96
CA PRO A 40 -14.24 33.95 11.37
C PRO A 40 -15.02 32.97 12.25
N GLN A 41 -14.68 32.94 13.54
CA GLN A 41 -15.45 32.20 14.54
C GLN A 41 -16.93 32.59 14.51
N GLY A 42 -17.82 31.60 14.62
CA GLY A 42 -19.27 31.79 14.58
C GLY A 42 -19.85 31.91 13.16
N THR A 43 -19.03 31.85 12.11
CA THR A 43 -19.51 31.80 10.72
C THR A 43 -20.17 30.46 10.40
N LEU A 44 -19.53 29.35 10.77
CA LEU A 44 -20.03 28.01 10.51
C LEU A 44 -21.11 27.62 11.54
N PRO A 45 -22.29 27.12 11.13
CA PRO A 45 -23.36 26.81 12.05
C PRO A 45 -23.09 25.51 12.83
N ASN A 46 -23.57 25.44 14.07
CA ASN A 46 -23.40 24.27 14.95
C ASN A 46 -24.05 22.98 14.43
N SER A 47 -24.87 23.07 13.38
CA SER A 47 -25.48 21.91 12.72
C SER A 47 -24.56 21.23 11.71
N LEU A 48 -23.46 21.87 11.28
CA LEU A 48 -22.63 21.47 10.14
C LEU A 48 -21.83 20.20 10.44
N THR A 49 -22.04 19.16 9.63
CA THR A 49 -21.37 17.87 9.76
C THR A 49 -20.29 17.64 8.72
N THR A 50 -20.41 18.27 7.55
CA THR A 50 -19.48 18.12 6.41
C THR A 50 -19.06 19.47 5.88
N LEU A 51 -17.75 19.70 5.82
CA LEU A 51 -17.14 20.91 5.28
C LEU A 51 -16.07 20.56 4.25
N LYS A 52 -16.19 21.11 3.05
CA LYS A 52 -15.20 21.01 1.98
C LYS A 52 -14.77 22.39 1.52
N PHE A 53 -13.47 22.66 1.61
CA PHE A 53 -12.84 23.82 0.98
C PHE A 53 -12.48 23.51 -0.48
N GLY A 54 -12.58 24.52 -1.34
CA GLY A 54 -12.20 24.41 -2.75
C GLY A 54 -10.69 24.55 -2.96
N TYR A 55 -10.24 24.34 -4.20
CA TYR A 55 -8.82 24.25 -4.59
C TYR A 55 -7.89 25.33 -3.99
N GLY A 56 -8.29 26.59 -4.04
CA GLY A 56 -7.48 27.76 -3.74
C GLY A 56 -7.39 28.16 -2.26
N PHE A 57 -8.20 27.57 -1.39
CA PHE A 57 -8.27 27.95 0.03
C PHE A 57 -6.94 27.70 0.76
N ASP A 58 -6.36 28.76 1.32
CA ASP A 58 -5.13 28.72 2.11
C ASP A 58 -5.15 29.72 3.29
N GLN A 59 -6.32 29.90 3.91
CA GLN A 59 -6.46 30.74 5.10
C GLN A 59 -6.34 29.95 6.41
N GLU A 60 -5.79 30.61 7.44
CA GLU A 60 -5.68 30.04 8.78
C GLU A 60 -7.06 29.72 9.38
N ILE A 61 -7.18 28.56 10.03
CA ILE A 61 -8.36 28.19 10.80
C ILE A 61 -7.99 28.24 12.29
N LEU A 62 -8.58 29.20 13.02
CA LEU A 62 -8.29 29.38 14.45
C LEU A 62 -9.05 28.35 15.31
N PRO A 63 -8.51 27.96 16.49
CA PRO A 63 -9.22 27.17 17.48
C PRO A 63 -10.63 27.70 17.78
N GLY A 64 -11.63 26.80 17.77
CA GLY A 64 -13.03 27.16 17.99
C GLY A 64 -13.78 27.68 16.75
N SER A 65 -13.13 27.83 15.59
CA SER A 65 -13.79 28.24 14.34
C SER A 65 -14.61 27.11 13.70
N LEU A 66 -14.22 25.85 13.92
CA LEU A 66 -14.92 24.68 13.43
C LEU A 66 -15.95 24.19 14.46
N PRO A 67 -17.19 23.87 14.04
CA PRO A 67 -18.24 23.45 14.98
C PRO A 67 -17.99 22.03 15.52
N ASN A 68 -18.39 21.80 16.77
CA ASN A 68 -18.24 20.51 17.48
C ASN A 68 -19.07 19.35 16.89
N SER A 69 -19.92 19.61 15.90
CA SER A 69 -20.70 18.60 15.17
C SER A 69 -20.02 18.12 13.89
N LEU A 70 -18.91 18.75 13.49
CA LEU A 70 -18.21 18.45 12.24
C LEU A 70 -17.58 17.06 12.31
N THR A 71 -17.96 16.17 11.39
CA THR A 71 -17.45 14.80 11.31
C THR A 71 -16.51 14.61 10.12
N THR A 72 -16.69 15.39 9.05
CA THR A 72 -15.89 15.32 7.82
C THR A 72 -15.35 16.69 7.44
N LEU A 73 -14.04 16.79 7.28
CA LEU A 73 -13.35 17.99 6.83
C LEU A 73 -12.40 17.68 5.67
N THR A 74 -12.56 18.40 4.57
CA THR A 74 -11.69 18.31 3.39
C THR A 74 -11.13 19.69 3.07
N PHE A 75 -9.81 19.82 3.12
CA PHE A 75 -9.12 21.02 2.68
C PHE A 75 -8.85 21.03 1.17
N GLY A 76 -8.73 22.24 0.63
CA GLY A 76 -8.35 22.49 -0.76
C GLY A 76 -6.92 22.10 -1.07
N HIS A 77 -6.57 22.02 -2.36
CA HIS A 77 -5.26 21.59 -2.81
C HIS A 77 -4.12 22.50 -2.31
N ARG A 78 -4.36 23.82 -2.25
CA ARG A 78 -3.39 24.84 -1.82
C ARG A 78 -3.22 24.98 -0.31
N PHE A 79 -4.13 24.45 0.50
CA PHE A 79 -4.10 24.62 1.95
C PHE A 79 -2.77 24.11 2.55
N ASN A 80 -2.03 25.02 3.18
CA ASN A 80 -0.74 24.79 3.78
C ASN A 80 -0.54 25.66 5.05
N GLN A 81 -1.62 26.03 5.73
CA GLN A 81 -1.55 26.73 7.01
C GLN A 81 -1.34 25.75 8.17
N GLU A 82 -0.70 26.24 9.24
CA GLU A 82 -0.52 25.45 10.46
C GLU A 82 -1.88 25.15 11.10
N ILE A 83 -2.07 23.91 11.57
CA ILE A 83 -3.26 23.51 12.33
C ILE A 83 -2.86 23.44 13.79
N LEU A 84 -3.31 24.42 14.58
CA LEU A 84 -3.00 24.47 16.00
C LEU A 84 -3.82 23.44 16.82
N PRO A 85 -3.31 22.98 17.98
CA PRO A 85 -4.07 22.14 18.89
C PRO A 85 -5.43 22.77 19.27
N GLY A 86 -6.49 21.95 19.25
CA GLY A 86 -7.86 22.41 19.51
C GLY A 86 -8.58 23.03 18.30
N THR A 87 -7.92 23.15 17.15
CA THR A 87 -8.55 23.58 15.89
C THR A 87 -9.51 22.52 15.34
N LEU A 88 -9.08 21.26 15.32
CA LEU A 88 -9.91 20.15 14.84
C LEU A 88 -10.87 19.67 15.94
N PRO A 89 -12.19 19.59 15.68
CA PRO A 89 -13.16 19.20 16.68
C PRO A 89 -13.05 17.71 17.02
N LYS A 90 -13.37 17.36 18.28
CA LYS A 90 -13.30 15.97 18.78
C LYS A 90 -14.27 14.99 18.09
N SER A 91 -15.28 15.52 17.40
CA SER A 91 -16.23 14.76 16.58
C SER A 91 -15.68 14.32 15.22
N LEU A 92 -14.54 14.88 14.80
CA LEU A 92 -14.01 14.66 13.45
C LEU A 92 -13.56 13.20 13.28
N THR A 93 -14.13 12.51 12.30
CA THR A 93 -13.82 11.11 11.99
C THR A 93 -13.08 10.95 10.67
N THR A 94 -13.18 11.94 9.78
CA THR A 94 -12.51 11.96 8.48
C THR A 94 -11.86 13.32 8.25
N LEU A 95 -10.57 13.32 7.96
CA LEU A 95 -9.78 14.50 7.63
C LEU A 95 -9.01 14.25 6.32
N THR A 96 -9.18 15.14 5.35
CA THR A 96 -8.37 15.18 4.13
C THR A 96 -7.63 16.52 4.09
N LEU A 97 -6.30 16.45 4.16
CA LEU A 97 -5.42 17.62 4.07
C LEU A 97 -5.16 17.99 2.60
N GLY A 98 -4.84 19.26 2.36
CA GLY A 98 -4.54 19.78 1.03
C GLY A 98 -3.29 19.15 0.44
N TYR A 99 -3.21 18.98 -0.88
CA TYR A 99 -2.09 18.35 -1.57
C TYR A 99 -0.73 18.98 -1.24
N TYR A 100 -0.70 20.31 -1.07
CA TYR A 100 0.50 21.08 -0.72
C TYR A 100 0.75 21.22 0.79
N PHE A 101 -0.12 20.67 1.65
CA PHE A 101 0.05 20.76 3.10
C PHE A 101 1.40 20.16 3.54
N ASN A 102 2.22 20.95 4.19
CA ASN A 102 3.58 20.59 4.61
C ASN A 102 3.97 21.29 5.92
N GLN A 103 3.01 21.40 6.84
CA GLN A 103 3.23 21.98 8.18
C GLN A 103 3.46 20.90 9.22
N VAL A 104 4.18 21.25 10.29
CA VAL A 104 4.46 20.33 11.40
C VAL A 104 3.15 19.98 12.11
N VAL A 105 2.96 18.69 12.43
CA VAL A 105 1.81 18.25 13.25
C VAL A 105 2.22 18.28 14.71
N LEU A 106 1.72 19.25 15.46
CA LEU A 106 1.96 19.36 16.90
C LEU A 106 1.17 18.30 17.68
N PRO A 107 1.64 17.89 18.87
CA PRO A 107 0.87 17.03 19.77
C PRO A 107 -0.55 17.55 20.04
N SER A 108 -1.52 16.66 20.12
CA SER A 108 -2.95 16.98 20.33
C SER A 108 -3.63 17.76 19.20
N THR A 109 -2.99 17.93 18.04
CA THR A 109 -3.60 18.55 16.84
C THR A 109 -4.65 17.64 16.22
N ILE A 110 -4.29 16.37 16.01
CA ILE A 110 -5.18 15.37 15.42
C ILE A 110 -6.04 14.73 16.52
N PRO A 111 -7.39 14.72 16.39
CA PRO A 111 -8.26 14.25 17.46
C PRO A 111 -8.19 12.72 17.65
N ASN A 112 -8.36 12.27 18.90
CA ASN A 112 -8.34 10.86 19.29
C ASN A 112 -9.51 10.03 18.70
N SER A 113 -10.46 10.63 18.01
CA SER A 113 -11.50 9.93 17.24
C SER A 113 -10.98 9.35 15.92
N LEU A 114 -9.87 9.88 15.37
CA LEU A 114 -9.41 9.55 14.03
C LEU A 114 -8.83 8.13 13.94
N LYS A 115 -9.31 7.34 12.98
CA LYS A 115 -8.84 5.95 12.76
C LYS A 115 -7.87 5.83 11.58
N THR A 116 -8.07 6.67 10.56
CA THR A 116 -7.27 6.68 9.33
C THR A 116 -6.76 8.09 9.09
N LEU A 117 -5.46 8.20 8.83
CA LEU A 117 -4.79 9.45 8.48
C LEU A 117 -3.99 9.23 7.20
N THR A 118 -4.20 10.10 6.22
CA THR A 118 -3.39 10.15 5.01
C THR A 118 -2.77 11.54 4.92
N PHE A 119 -1.45 11.60 4.95
CA PHE A 119 -0.71 12.81 4.67
C PHE A 119 -0.76 13.14 3.18
N SER A 120 -0.73 14.43 2.88
CA SER A 120 -0.78 14.96 1.53
C SER A 120 0.48 14.64 0.73
N HIS A 121 0.41 14.78 -0.59
CA HIS A 121 1.51 14.50 -1.50
C HIS A 121 2.80 15.28 -1.15
N ALA A 122 2.69 16.54 -0.76
CA ALA A 122 3.83 17.40 -0.46
C ALA A 122 4.37 17.29 0.98
N PHE A 123 3.66 16.62 1.89
CA PHE A 123 4.05 16.52 3.29
C PHE A 123 5.41 15.84 3.45
N ASN A 124 6.36 16.55 4.07
CA ASN A 124 7.72 16.10 4.33
C ASN A 124 8.26 16.69 5.66
N GLN A 125 7.39 16.83 6.66
CA GLN A 125 7.78 17.27 8.00
C GLN A 125 8.02 16.08 8.93
N LYS A 126 8.90 16.27 9.93
CA LYS A 126 9.15 15.23 10.94
C LYS A 126 7.89 14.94 11.74
N VAL A 127 7.60 13.66 11.92
CA VAL A 127 6.55 13.19 12.83
C VAL A 127 7.18 12.89 14.18
N SER A 128 6.91 13.71 15.18
CA SER A 128 7.46 13.57 16.53
C SER A 128 6.59 12.67 17.41
N PRO A 129 7.15 12.01 18.45
CA PRO A 129 6.35 11.27 19.44
C PRO A 129 5.19 12.10 20.01
N GLY A 130 4.01 11.50 20.07
CA GLY A 130 2.78 12.15 20.57
C GLY A 130 2.04 13.06 19.57
N SER A 131 2.57 13.27 18.35
CA SER A 131 1.88 14.01 17.27
C SER A 131 0.70 13.23 16.67
N LEU A 132 0.80 11.90 16.64
CA LEU A 132 -0.24 11.00 16.12
C LEU A 132 -1.09 10.43 17.26
N PRO A 133 -2.42 10.34 17.10
CA PRO A 133 -3.30 9.83 18.14
C PRO A 133 -3.21 8.31 18.27
N ASN A 134 -3.30 7.79 19.50
CA ASN A 134 -3.24 6.35 19.78
C ASN A 134 -4.41 5.54 19.21
N SER A 135 -5.47 6.20 18.76
CA SER A 135 -6.62 5.58 18.13
C SER A 135 -6.39 5.17 16.67
N LEU A 136 -5.30 5.67 16.05
CA LEU A 136 -5.00 5.47 14.65
C LEU A 136 -4.65 4.01 14.36
N THR A 137 -5.31 3.43 13.36
CA THR A 137 -5.08 2.06 12.89
C THR A 137 -4.48 2.02 11.49
N THR A 138 -4.66 3.08 10.69
CA THR A 138 -4.12 3.20 9.34
C THR A 138 -3.42 4.55 9.14
N LEU A 139 -2.17 4.51 8.70
CA LEU A 139 -1.37 5.70 8.37
C LEU A 139 -0.80 5.56 6.96
N THR A 140 -1.02 6.56 6.12
CA THR A 140 -0.39 6.68 4.81
C THR A 140 0.38 7.98 4.73
N PHE A 141 1.68 7.90 4.46
CA PHE A 141 2.52 9.05 4.11
C PHE A 141 2.38 9.38 2.63
N GLY A 142 2.36 10.67 2.31
CA GLY A 142 2.29 11.13 0.91
C GLY A 142 3.62 11.01 0.17
N HIS A 143 3.57 11.29 -1.13
CA HIS A 143 4.65 11.00 -2.07
C HIS A 143 6.01 11.58 -1.66
N ASN A 144 6.07 12.82 -1.16
CA ASN A 144 7.35 13.50 -0.90
C ASN A 144 7.93 13.23 0.50
N PHE A 145 7.25 12.46 1.35
CA PHE A 145 7.72 12.20 2.71
C PHE A 145 9.00 11.37 2.69
N ASP A 146 10.08 11.94 3.23
CA ASP A 146 11.40 11.31 3.33
C ASP A 146 12.12 11.72 4.64
N GLN A 147 11.35 11.90 5.71
CA GLN A 147 11.91 12.17 7.04
C GLN A 147 12.13 10.87 7.81
N GLU A 148 13.14 10.88 8.69
CA GLU A 148 13.35 9.79 9.64
C GLU A 148 12.13 9.63 10.55
N VAL A 149 11.67 8.39 10.72
CA VAL A 149 10.66 8.03 11.70
C VAL A 149 11.36 7.46 12.92
N SER A 150 11.46 8.24 14.00
CA SER A 150 12.13 7.79 15.21
C SER A 150 11.22 6.90 16.08
N PRO A 151 11.76 6.01 16.93
CA PRO A 151 10.98 5.20 17.85
C PRO A 151 9.99 6.02 18.70
N GLY A 152 8.78 5.50 18.88
CA GLY A 152 7.69 6.18 19.59
C GLY A 152 6.92 7.23 18.78
N SER A 153 7.32 7.51 17.54
CA SER A 153 6.60 8.44 16.64
C SER A 153 5.32 7.82 16.05
N LEU A 154 5.28 6.49 15.92
CA LEU A 154 4.12 5.74 15.43
C LEU A 154 3.26 5.25 16.60
N PRO A 155 1.92 5.34 16.51
CA PRO A 155 1.03 4.92 17.60
C PRO A 155 1.00 3.39 17.75
N ASN A 156 0.88 2.92 18.99
CA ASN A 156 0.97 1.49 19.32
C ASN A 156 -0.16 0.61 18.74
N ASN A 157 -1.28 1.20 18.30
CA ASN A 157 -2.42 0.47 17.70
C ASN A 157 -2.40 0.46 16.17
N LEU A 158 -1.35 0.98 15.54
CA LEU A 158 -1.23 1.07 14.09
C LEU A 158 -1.11 -0.33 13.46
N THR A 159 -2.08 -0.72 12.64
CA THR A 159 -2.08 -2.03 11.97
C THR A 159 -1.62 -1.95 10.53
N THR A 160 -1.77 -0.80 9.88
CA THR A 160 -1.38 -0.57 8.48
C THR A 160 -0.55 0.70 8.35
N LEU A 161 0.63 0.58 7.75
CA LEU A 161 1.52 1.68 7.44
C LEU A 161 1.92 1.63 5.96
N THR A 162 1.71 2.73 5.27
CA THR A 162 2.12 2.92 3.87
C THR A 162 3.04 4.13 3.78
N PHE A 163 4.26 3.94 3.28
CA PHE A 163 5.16 5.02 2.92
C PHE A 163 4.94 5.47 1.47
N GLY A 164 5.04 6.77 1.22
CA GLY A 164 4.92 7.34 -0.11
C GLY A 164 6.16 7.13 -0.99
N GLY A 165 6.08 7.59 -2.24
CA GLY A 165 7.07 7.33 -3.28
C GLY A 165 8.51 7.77 -2.99
N GLY A 166 8.70 8.82 -2.21
CA GLY A 166 9.99 9.44 -1.91
C GLY A 166 10.72 8.87 -0.69
N PHE A 167 10.04 8.11 0.17
CA PHE A 167 10.64 7.62 1.42
C PHE A 167 11.80 6.67 1.17
N ASN A 168 12.99 7.00 1.67
CA ASN A 168 14.20 6.20 1.55
C ASN A 168 15.10 6.30 2.80
N GLN A 169 14.50 6.50 3.98
CA GLN A 169 15.22 6.51 5.25
C GLN A 169 15.36 5.11 5.85
N VAL A 170 16.42 4.90 6.64
CA VAL A 170 16.61 3.66 7.39
C VAL A 170 15.53 3.55 8.46
N VAL A 171 14.86 2.40 8.55
CA VAL A 171 13.92 2.11 9.63
C VAL A 171 14.68 1.43 10.76
N LEU A 172 14.77 2.09 11.91
CA LEU A 172 15.50 1.55 13.07
C LEU A 172 14.65 0.52 13.83
N PRO A 173 15.27 -0.44 14.55
CA PRO A 173 14.57 -1.32 15.48
C PRO A 173 13.70 -0.53 16.48
N SER A 174 12.56 -1.11 16.87
CA SER A 174 11.54 -0.46 17.73
C SER A 174 10.81 0.75 17.12
N THR A 175 11.07 1.10 15.85
CA THR A 175 10.30 2.15 15.15
C THR A 175 8.90 1.69 14.80
N LEU A 176 8.78 0.47 14.28
CA LEU A 176 7.50 -0.10 13.85
C LEU A 176 6.77 -0.68 15.07
N PRO A 177 5.47 -0.37 15.27
CA PRO A 177 4.73 -0.85 16.43
C PRO A 177 4.42 -2.34 16.33
N ASN A 178 4.39 -3.02 17.48
CA ASN A 178 4.12 -4.47 17.59
C ASN A 178 2.72 -4.91 17.16
N SER A 179 1.83 -3.98 16.82
CA SER A 179 0.50 -4.27 16.28
C SER A 179 0.46 -4.24 14.75
N LEU A 180 1.55 -3.84 14.08
CA LEU A 180 1.60 -3.64 12.64
C LEU A 180 1.45 -4.97 11.90
N LYS A 181 0.44 -5.04 11.02
CA LYS A 181 0.11 -6.22 10.22
C LYS A 181 0.50 -6.03 8.75
N THR A 182 0.44 -4.81 8.26
CA THR A 182 0.74 -4.47 6.86
C THR A 182 1.73 -3.33 6.79
N LEU A 183 2.81 -3.54 6.05
CA LEU A 183 3.82 -2.52 5.76
C LEU A 183 4.04 -2.45 4.25
N ILE A 184 3.89 -1.25 3.69
CA ILE A 184 4.10 -0.97 2.27
C ILE A 184 5.13 0.13 2.15
N PHE A 185 6.25 -0.18 1.50
CA PHE A 185 7.26 0.81 1.12
C PHE A 185 6.97 1.36 -0.28
N GLY A 186 7.21 2.65 -0.46
CA GLY A 186 7.01 3.34 -1.73
C GLY A 186 8.15 3.15 -2.72
N ARG A 187 8.05 3.87 -3.85
CA ARG A 187 8.89 3.74 -5.04
C ARG A 187 10.40 3.77 -4.76
N SER A 188 10.89 4.70 -3.93
CA SER A 188 12.32 4.98 -3.80
C SER A 188 13.03 4.23 -2.68
N PHE A 189 12.29 3.50 -1.84
CA PHE A 189 12.86 2.81 -0.68
C PHE A 189 13.85 1.73 -1.11
N ASN A 190 15.11 1.88 -0.72
CA ASN A 190 16.19 0.94 -1.03
C ASN A 190 17.20 0.81 0.14
N GLN A 191 16.72 0.89 1.37
CA GLN A 191 17.55 0.73 2.56
C GLN A 191 17.58 -0.71 3.05
N VAL A 192 18.69 -1.11 3.67
CA VAL A 192 18.81 -2.43 4.29
C VAL A 192 17.84 -2.54 5.47
N ILE A 193 17.09 -3.64 5.53
CA ILE A 193 16.27 -3.95 6.71
C ILE A 193 17.17 -4.58 7.78
N LEU A 194 17.34 -3.86 8.89
CA LEU A 194 18.13 -4.33 10.02
C LEU A 194 17.40 -5.45 10.78
N PRO A 195 18.12 -6.37 11.45
CA PRO A 195 17.50 -7.33 12.36
C PRO A 195 16.57 -6.66 13.38
N ASP A 196 15.50 -7.35 13.78
CA ASP A 196 14.49 -6.89 14.75
C ASP A 196 13.73 -5.60 14.36
N THR A 197 13.87 -5.13 13.11
CA THR A 197 13.12 -3.97 12.60
C THR A 197 11.66 -4.31 12.31
N LEU A 198 11.41 -5.46 11.70
CA LEU A 198 10.07 -5.89 11.31
C LEU A 198 9.38 -6.57 12.51
N PRO A 199 8.18 -6.13 12.92
CA PRO A 199 7.53 -6.66 14.11
C PRO A 199 6.98 -8.07 13.87
N ASN A 200 6.95 -8.89 14.92
CA ASN A 200 6.44 -10.26 14.88
C ASN A 200 4.93 -10.37 14.58
N SER A 201 4.19 -9.26 14.53
CA SER A 201 2.79 -9.22 14.07
C SER A 201 2.63 -9.13 12.55
N LEU A 202 3.70 -8.80 11.82
CA LEU A 202 3.63 -8.44 10.40
C LEU A 202 3.19 -9.62 9.53
N LYS A 203 2.13 -9.42 8.75
CA LYS A 203 1.55 -10.42 7.84
C LYS A 203 1.84 -10.12 6.38
N THR A 204 1.86 -8.85 6.02
CA THR A 204 2.06 -8.40 4.64
C THR A 204 3.19 -7.39 4.58
N LEU A 205 4.16 -7.66 3.71
CA LEU A 205 5.25 -6.76 3.39
C LEU A 205 5.30 -6.55 1.88
N THR A 206 5.29 -5.29 1.46
CA THR A 206 5.44 -4.91 0.05
C THR A 206 6.58 -3.92 -0.08
N PHE A 207 7.56 -4.27 -0.90
CA PHE A 207 8.62 -3.36 -1.33
C PHE A 207 8.22 -2.67 -2.62
N GLY A 208 8.56 -1.38 -2.74
CA GLY A 208 8.30 -0.60 -3.93
C GLY A 208 9.34 -0.80 -5.03
N PHE A 209 9.22 0.01 -6.08
CA PHE A 209 9.98 -0.10 -7.34
C PHE A 209 11.50 -0.21 -7.17
N GLY A 210 12.12 0.59 -6.30
CA GLY A 210 13.57 0.74 -6.23
C GLY A 210 14.29 -0.18 -5.24
N PHE A 211 13.58 -1.05 -4.53
CA PHE A 211 14.19 -1.91 -3.51
C PHE A 211 15.02 -3.03 -4.15
N ASP A 212 16.32 -3.07 -3.86
CA ASP A 212 17.25 -4.07 -4.37
C ASP A 212 18.31 -4.47 -3.32
N GLN A 213 17.91 -4.56 -2.05
CA GLN A 213 18.79 -4.97 -0.96
C GLN A 213 18.70 -6.47 -0.67
N VAL A 214 19.82 -7.05 -0.24
CA VAL A 214 19.89 -8.47 0.14
C VAL A 214 19.04 -8.72 1.39
N ILE A 215 18.13 -9.69 1.31
CA ILE A 215 17.38 -10.19 2.47
C ILE A 215 18.20 -11.25 3.20
N LYS A 216 18.75 -10.88 4.37
CA LYS A 216 19.51 -11.80 5.22
C LYS A 216 18.57 -12.78 5.93
N PRO A 217 19.06 -13.98 6.29
CA PRO A 217 18.32 -14.90 7.16
C PRO A 217 17.88 -14.20 8.45
N SER A 218 16.68 -14.57 8.93
CA SER A 218 16.03 -13.99 10.12
C SER A 218 15.64 -12.50 10.03
N THR A 219 15.82 -11.82 8.89
CA THR A 219 15.31 -10.46 8.70
C THR A 219 13.78 -10.41 8.61
N LEU A 220 13.17 -11.40 7.97
CA LEU A 220 11.71 -11.49 7.81
C LEU A 220 11.08 -12.25 8.99
N PRO A 221 9.99 -11.73 9.60
CA PRO A 221 9.39 -12.38 10.77
C PRO A 221 8.61 -13.64 10.38
N ASN A 222 8.60 -14.64 11.26
CA ASN A 222 7.88 -15.92 11.10
C ASN A 222 6.35 -15.80 11.08
N SER A 223 5.81 -14.59 11.18
CA SER A 223 4.40 -14.31 11.03
C SER A 223 4.01 -13.90 9.61
N LEU A 224 4.99 -13.57 8.76
CA LEU A 224 4.78 -13.03 7.42
C LEU A 224 4.17 -14.08 6.50
N THR A 225 3.04 -13.75 5.89
CA THR A 225 2.32 -14.65 4.97
C THR A 225 2.36 -14.16 3.53
N THR A 226 2.54 -12.85 3.31
CA THR A 226 2.60 -12.25 1.97
C THR A 226 3.82 -11.37 1.83
N LEU A 227 4.63 -11.63 0.81
CA LEU A 227 5.79 -10.85 0.44
C LEU A 227 5.73 -10.49 -1.04
N THR A 228 5.87 -9.20 -1.32
CA THR A 228 5.92 -8.66 -2.68
C THR A 228 7.18 -7.83 -2.85
N PHE A 229 7.99 -8.19 -3.83
CA PHE A 229 9.10 -7.37 -4.31
C PHE A 229 8.66 -6.51 -5.49
N GLY A 230 9.11 -5.25 -5.52
CA GLY A 230 8.87 -4.36 -6.65
C GLY A 230 9.81 -4.62 -7.82
N PHE A 231 9.67 -3.80 -8.86
CA PHE A 231 10.37 -3.93 -10.14
C PHE A 231 11.90 -4.14 -10.00
N GLY A 232 12.59 -3.31 -9.22
CA GLY A 232 14.05 -3.27 -9.18
C GLY A 232 14.73 -4.40 -8.41
N PHE A 233 13.98 -5.28 -7.73
CA PHE A 233 14.58 -6.32 -6.92
C PHE A 233 15.21 -7.43 -7.78
N ASN A 234 16.53 -7.58 -7.69
CA ASN A 234 17.30 -8.55 -8.47
C ASN A 234 18.40 -9.23 -7.64
N GLN A 235 18.21 -9.34 -6.32
CA GLN A 235 19.14 -10.05 -5.43
C GLN A 235 18.84 -11.54 -5.37
N VAL A 236 19.90 -12.35 -5.20
CA VAL A 236 19.75 -13.79 -4.97
C VAL A 236 19.15 -14.02 -3.58
N ILE A 237 18.02 -14.73 -3.53
CA ILE A 237 17.44 -15.19 -2.27
C ILE A 237 18.14 -16.48 -1.87
N LYS A 238 18.79 -16.48 -0.69
CA LYS A 238 19.48 -17.65 -0.16
C LYS A 238 18.48 -18.58 0.54
N PRO A 239 18.78 -19.90 0.63
CA PRO A 239 18.04 -20.80 1.51
C PRO A 239 17.92 -20.23 2.93
N SER A 240 16.75 -20.43 3.55
CA SER A 240 16.41 -19.90 4.88
C SER A 240 16.25 -18.37 4.99
N SER A 241 16.32 -17.61 3.90
CA SER A 241 15.99 -16.16 3.92
C SER A 241 14.49 -15.89 3.98
N LEU A 242 13.65 -16.81 3.50
CA LEU A 242 12.19 -16.70 3.52
C LEU A 242 11.59 -17.47 4.72
N PRO A 243 10.60 -16.91 5.43
CA PRO A 243 10.00 -17.56 6.60
C PRO A 243 9.06 -18.71 6.21
N ASN A 244 9.02 -19.76 7.03
CA ASN A 244 8.16 -20.94 6.84
C ASN A 244 6.65 -20.68 7.00
N SER A 245 6.26 -19.44 7.26
CA SER A 245 4.86 -19.00 7.27
C SER A 245 4.39 -18.46 5.93
N LEU A 246 5.32 -18.20 4.98
CA LEU A 246 5.03 -17.48 3.75
C LEU A 246 4.08 -18.29 2.85
N LYS A 247 2.98 -17.67 2.44
CA LYS A 247 1.92 -18.28 1.60
C LYS A 247 1.96 -17.73 0.17
N THR A 248 2.27 -16.45 0.04
CA THR A 248 2.28 -15.74 -1.24
C THR A 248 3.61 -15.01 -1.41
N LEU A 249 4.26 -15.27 -2.54
CA LEU A 249 5.49 -14.60 -2.95
C LEU A 249 5.31 -14.06 -4.36
N THR A 250 5.59 -12.77 -4.53
CA THR A 250 5.59 -12.09 -5.84
C THR A 250 6.93 -11.43 -6.06
N PHE A 251 7.58 -11.75 -7.17
CA PHE A 251 8.74 -11.04 -7.69
C PHE A 251 8.29 -10.01 -8.73
N GLY A 252 8.92 -8.83 -8.71
CA GLY A 252 8.71 -7.81 -9.75
C GLY A 252 9.49 -8.11 -11.03
N ASP A 253 9.29 -7.28 -12.05
CA ASP A 253 9.75 -7.57 -13.41
C ASP A 253 11.26 -7.51 -13.62
N GLY A 254 12.01 -6.87 -12.72
CA GLY A 254 13.48 -6.83 -12.79
C GLY A 254 14.17 -8.02 -12.12
N PHE A 255 13.43 -9.07 -11.72
CA PHE A 255 14.03 -10.25 -11.09
C PHE A 255 14.57 -11.25 -12.15
N TYR A 256 15.90 -11.27 -12.32
CA TYR A 256 16.62 -12.10 -13.32
C TYR A 256 17.44 -13.24 -12.71
N GLN A 257 17.34 -13.45 -11.40
CA GLN A 257 18.17 -14.41 -10.67
C GLN A 257 17.61 -15.83 -10.73
N VAL A 258 18.50 -16.80 -10.52
CA VAL A 258 18.10 -18.19 -10.28
C VAL A 258 17.47 -18.35 -8.90
N VAL A 259 16.54 -19.28 -8.77
CA VAL A 259 15.96 -19.70 -7.48
C VAL A 259 16.47 -21.12 -7.20
N PRO A 260 17.48 -21.31 -6.32
CA PRO A 260 17.99 -22.63 -6.01
C PRO A 260 16.96 -23.49 -5.23
N PRO A 261 17.03 -24.83 -5.34
CA PRO A 261 16.29 -25.74 -4.46
C PRO A 261 16.49 -25.43 -2.97
N GLY A 262 15.42 -25.54 -2.18
CA GLY A 262 15.41 -25.19 -0.76
C GLY A 262 15.30 -23.68 -0.45
N THR A 263 15.18 -22.82 -1.46
CA THR A 263 14.98 -21.38 -1.27
C THR A 263 13.53 -21.04 -0.90
N LEU A 264 12.56 -21.68 -1.58
CA LEU A 264 11.14 -21.44 -1.36
C LEU A 264 10.63 -22.29 -0.18
N PRO A 265 9.88 -21.70 0.78
CA PRO A 265 9.41 -22.44 1.94
C PRO A 265 8.26 -23.38 1.60
N ASP A 266 8.19 -24.52 2.30
CA ASP A 266 7.16 -25.55 2.12
C ASP A 266 5.73 -25.08 2.39
N SER A 267 5.54 -23.89 2.96
CA SER A 267 4.23 -23.29 3.20
C SER A 267 3.65 -22.57 1.99
N LEU A 268 4.46 -22.29 0.96
CA LEU A 268 4.15 -21.38 -0.15
C LEU A 268 3.10 -21.97 -1.09
N THR A 269 1.96 -21.29 -1.21
CA THR A 269 0.83 -21.72 -2.05
C THR A 269 0.73 -20.95 -3.35
N THR A 270 1.26 -19.73 -3.41
CA THR A 270 1.18 -18.86 -4.59
C THR A 270 2.55 -18.26 -4.88
N LEU A 271 3.02 -18.45 -6.10
CA LEU A 271 4.26 -17.88 -6.61
C LEU A 271 4.00 -17.17 -7.94
N THR A 272 4.40 -15.91 -8.01
CA THR A 272 4.38 -15.11 -9.23
C THR A 272 5.78 -14.60 -9.51
N PHE A 273 6.28 -14.88 -10.72
CA PHE A 273 7.46 -14.23 -11.28
C PHE A 273 7.02 -13.07 -12.19
N GLY A 274 7.70 -11.93 -12.09
CA GLY A 274 7.52 -10.81 -13.00
C GLY A 274 8.16 -11.05 -14.37
N ASP A 275 8.00 -10.09 -15.27
CA ASP A 275 8.26 -10.29 -16.71
C ASP A 275 9.71 -10.65 -17.05
N GLY A 276 10.68 -10.11 -16.33
CA GLY A 276 12.10 -10.37 -16.59
C GLY A 276 12.59 -11.77 -16.25
N PHE A 277 11.84 -12.57 -15.48
CA PHE A 277 12.31 -13.88 -15.06
C PHE A 277 12.36 -14.87 -16.24
N ASN A 278 13.57 -15.20 -16.69
CA ASN A 278 13.80 -16.17 -17.77
C ASN A 278 14.95 -17.14 -17.42
N ARG A 279 14.81 -17.82 -16.28
CA ARG A 279 15.78 -18.81 -15.78
C ARG A 279 15.14 -20.18 -15.64
N VAL A 280 15.93 -21.22 -15.86
CA VAL A 280 15.48 -22.61 -15.69
C VAL A 280 15.08 -22.81 -14.23
N VAL A 281 13.89 -23.35 -14.02
CA VAL A 281 13.42 -23.81 -12.71
C VAL A 281 13.77 -25.29 -12.60
N SER A 282 14.73 -25.64 -11.76
CA SER A 282 15.18 -27.03 -11.60
C SER A 282 14.19 -27.84 -10.75
N PRO A 283 14.09 -29.18 -10.97
CA PRO A 283 13.35 -30.07 -10.07
C PRO A 283 13.74 -29.88 -8.60
N GLY A 284 12.75 -29.91 -7.70
CA GLY A 284 12.93 -29.63 -6.27
C GLY A 284 13.01 -28.14 -5.90
N THR A 285 12.92 -27.21 -6.86
CA THR A 285 12.84 -25.76 -6.58
C THR A 285 11.47 -25.35 -6.04
N LEU A 286 10.40 -25.85 -6.67
CA LEU A 286 9.02 -25.50 -6.30
C LEU A 286 8.54 -26.39 -5.15
N PRO A 287 7.95 -25.82 -4.08
CA PRO A 287 7.51 -26.60 -2.93
C PRO A 287 6.24 -27.39 -3.22
N ASN A 288 6.09 -28.54 -2.54
CA ASN A 288 4.96 -29.46 -2.71
C ASN A 288 3.59 -28.92 -2.25
N SER A 289 3.53 -27.72 -1.68
CA SER A 289 2.29 -27.05 -1.30
C SER A 289 1.81 -26.02 -2.34
N LEU A 290 2.60 -25.76 -3.39
CA LEU A 290 2.31 -24.73 -4.38
C LEU A 290 1.05 -25.07 -5.17
N LYS A 291 0.10 -24.14 -5.20
CA LYS A 291 -1.21 -24.29 -5.87
C LYS A 291 -1.29 -23.41 -7.12
N THR A 292 -0.66 -22.25 -7.09
CA THR A 292 -0.69 -21.29 -8.19
C THR A 292 0.73 -20.88 -8.55
N LEU A 293 1.06 -21.04 -9.83
CA LEU A 293 2.32 -20.58 -10.41
C LEU A 293 2.02 -19.71 -11.63
N THR A 294 2.60 -18.52 -11.63
CA THR A 294 2.53 -17.57 -12.75
C THR A 294 3.94 -17.18 -13.16
N PHE A 295 4.25 -17.38 -14.44
CA PHE A 295 5.43 -16.83 -15.08
C PHE A 295 5.08 -15.53 -15.81
N GLY A 296 5.99 -14.55 -15.76
CA GLY A 296 5.87 -13.30 -16.49
C GLY A 296 6.21 -13.44 -17.97
N ASP A 297 6.08 -12.35 -18.71
CA ASP A 297 6.01 -12.35 -20.17
C ASP A 297 7.23 -12.92 -20.89
N TYR A 298 8.45 -12.69 -20.39
CA TYR A 298 9.68 -13.16 -21.07
C TYR A 298 10.14 -14.56 -20.69
N PHE A 299 9.39 -15.29 -19.86
CA PHE A 299 9.76 -16.67 -19.49
C PHE A 299 9.61 -17.61 -20.70
N ASN A 300 10.74 -18.16 -21.16
CA ASN A 300 10.76 -19.09 -22.31
C ASN A 300 11.78 -20.21 -22.11
N GLN A 301 11.86 -20.77 -20.89
CA GLN A 301 12.71 -21.91 -20.57
C GLN A 301 11.92 -23.21 -20.60
N VAL A 302 12.60 -24.31 -20.93
CA VAL A 302 12.01 -25.65 -20.89
C VAL A 302 11.61 -25.98 -19.46
N VAL A 303 10.38 -26.48 -19.30
CA VAL A 303 9.91 -27.05 -18.02
C VAL A 303 10.24 -28.53 -18.02
N LEU A 304 11.21 -28.94 -17.19
CA LEU A 304 11.62 -30.34 -17.10
C LEU A 304 10.56 -31.18 -16.36
N PRO A 305 10.46 -32.49 -16.64
CA PRO A 305 9.70 -33.41 -15.79
C PRO A 305 10.07 -33.27 -14.30
N ASP A 306 9.11 -33.52 -13.42
CA ASP A 306 9.24 -33.38 -11.95
C ASP A 306 9.53 -31.95 -11.43
N THR A 307 9.52 -30.93 -12.31
CA THR A 307 9.66 -29.52 -11.88
C THR A 307 8.39 -29.01 -11.22
N LEU A 308 7.23 -29.32 -11.79
CA LEU A 308 5.93 -28.84 -11.31
C LEU A 308 5.39 -29.77 -10.21
N PRO A 309 5.02 -29.26 -9.02
CA PRO A 309 4.57 -30.10 -7.92
C PRO A 309 3.16 -30.64 -8.16
N ASN A 310 2.89 -31.84 -7.65
CA ASN A 310 1.58 -32.52 -7.74
C ASN A 310 0.43 -31.83 -6.99
N SER A 311 0.70 -30.73 -6.29
CA SER A 311 -0.32 -29.88 -5.68
C SER A 311 -0.84 -28.80 -6.61
N LEU A 312 -0.15 -28.51 -7.72
CA LEU A 312 -0.39 -27.35 -8.57
C LEU A 312 -1.78 -27.44 -9.23
N LYS A 313 -2.55 -26.36 -9.11
CA LYS A 313 -3.92 -26.22 -9.64
C LYS A 313 -3.99 -25.25 -10.80
N THR A 314 -3.23 -24.17 -10.72
CA THR A 314 -3.21 -23.12 -11.73
C THR A 314 -1.78 -22.89 -12.19
N LEU A 315 -1.58 -22.98 -13.50
CA LEU A 315 -0.33 -22.64 -14.17
C LEU A 315 -0.62 -21.61 -15.26
N THR A 316 0.09 -20.49 -15.21
CA THR A 316 0.04 -19.45 -16.24
C THR A 316 1.44 -19.21 -16.78
N PHE A 317 1.60 -19.38 -18.08
CA PHE A 317 2.77 -18.92 -18.82
C PHE A 317 2.54 -17.51 -19.37
N GLY A 318 3.61 -16.72 -19.40
CA GLY A 318 3.61 -15.39 -19.99
C GLY A 318 3.66 -15.41 -21.52
N ASN A 319 3.65 -14.23 -22.13
CA ASN A 319 3.50 -14.05 -23.57
C ASN A 319 4.48 -14.85 -24.43
N ASP A 320 5.77 -14.88 -24.09
CA ASP A 320 6.84 -15.39 -24.96
C ASP A 320 7.11 -16.89 -24.79
N PHE A 321 6.40 -17.57 -23.89
CA PHE A 321 6.59 -19.00 -23.68
C PHE A 321 6.23 -19.79 -24.93
N ASN A 322 7.23 -20.43 -25.54
CA ASN A 322 7.07 -21.22 -26.77
C ASN A 322 7.93 -22.49 -26.74
N GLN A 323 8.02 -23.15 -25.57
CA GLN A 323 8.73 -24.42 -25.42
C GLN A 323 7.76 -25.60 -25.51
N ILE A 324 8.25 -26.73 -26.03
CA ILE A 324 7.46 -27.97 -26.07
C ILE A 324 7.14 -28.45 -24.65
N VAL A 325 5.88 -28.81 -24.42
CA VAL A 325 5.44 -29.42 -23.16
C VAL A 325 5.31 -30.93 -23.36
N LEU A 326 6.27 -31.69 -22.83
CA LEU A 326 6.31 -33.14 -22.97
C LEU A 326 5.26 -33.83 -22.09
N PRO A 327 4.72 -35.00 -22.50
CA PRO A 327 3.88 -35.83 -21.65
C PRO A 327 4.51 -36.10 -20.29
N GLY A 328 3.72 -36.00 -19.22
CA GLY A 328 4.18 -36.15 -17.83
C GLY A 328 4.77 -34.88 -17.20
N THR A 329 4.95 -33.78 -17.95
CA THR A 329 5.43 -32.50 -17.39
C THR A 329 4.37 -31.81 -16.53
N LEU A 330 3.11 -31.85 -16.98
CA LEU A 330 1.99 -31.21 -16.28
C LEU A 330 1.42 -32.15 -15.20
N PRO A 331 1.25 -31.70 -13.95
CA PRO A 331 0.78 -32.56 -12.88
C PRO A 331 -0.72 -32.90 -13.03
N ASN A 332 -1.10 -34.12 -12.64
CA ASN A 332 -2.50 -34.62 -12.67
C ASN A 332 -3.46 -33.86 -11.75
N SER A 333 -2.97 -32.91 -10.96
CA SER A 333 -3.78 -32.03 -10.12
C SER A 333 -4.24 -30.77 -10.84
N LEU A 334 -3.63 -30.43 -11.98
CA LEU A 334 -3.78 -29.15 -12.67
C LEU A 334 -5.19 -29.00 -13.24
N THR A 335 -5.88 -27.93 -12.87
CA THR A 335 -7.25 -27.64 -13.32
C THR A 335 -7.30 -26.48 -14.30
N THR A 336 -6.34 -25.56 -14.22
CA THR A 336 -6.29 -24.36 -15.06
C THR A 336 -4.90 -24.19 -15.65
N LEU A 337 -4.84 -24.13 -16.98
CA LEU A 337 -3.62 -23.88 -17.76
C LEU A 337 -3.86 -22.73 -18.73
N LYS A 338 -2.99 -21.73 -18.68
CA LYS A 338 -2.98 -20.61 -19.62
C LYS A 338 -1.62 -20.51 -20.30
N PHE A 339 -1.64 -20.47 -21.64
CA PHE A 339 -0.50 -20.11 -22.47
C PHE A 339 -0.59 -18.63 -22.89
N GLY A 340 0.57 -18.03 -23.18
CA GLY A 340 0.69 -16.69 -23.76
C GLY A 340 0.50 -16.67 -25.28
N GLY A 341 0.56 -15.48 -25.88
CA GLY A 341 0.25 -15.27 -27.30
C GLY A 341 1.28 -15.83 -28.29
N CYS A 342 2.52 -16.08 -27.85
CA CYS A 342 3.57 -16.65 -28.72
C CYS A 342 3.62 -18.19 -28.69
N PHE A 343 2.75 -18.86 -27.94
CA PHE A 343 2.77 -20.32 -27.85
C PHE A 343 2.27 -20.95 -29.16
N ASP A 344 3.19 -21.55 -29.92
CA ASP A 344 2.93 -22.20 -31.20
C ASP A 344 3.74 -23.51 -31.31
N GLN A 345 3.54 -24.40 -30.32
CA GLN A 345 4.15 -25.72 -30.31
C GLN A 345 3.11 -26.81 -30.57
N VAL A 346 3.55 -27.88 -31.23
CA VAL A 346 2.78 -29.12 -31.30
C VAL A 346 2.62 -29.66 -29.88
N VAL A 347 1.38 -30.00 -29.51
CA VAL A 347 1.06 -30.64 -28.23
C VAL A 347 0.93 -32.15 -28.45
N PRO A 348 1.89 -32.97 -27.97
CA PRO A 348 1.79 -34.42 -28.11
C PRO A 348 0.54 -35.00 -27.40
N PRO A 349 -0.02 -36.12 -27.90
CA PRO A 349 -1.04 -36.87 -27.18
C PRO A 349 -0.56 -37.24 -25.76
N GLY A 350 -1.42 -37.04 -24.77
CA GLY A 350 -1.10 -37.32 -23.35
C GLY A 350 -0.37 -36.19 -22.62
N THR A 351 -0.15 -35.03 -23.24
CA THR A 351 0.41 -33.85 -22.55
C THR A 351 -0.53 -33.26 -21.51
N PHE A 352 -1.82 -33.11 -21.83
CA PHE A 352 -2.78 -32.51 -20.90
C PHE A 352 -3.32 -33.52 -19.89
N PRO A 353 -3.36 -33.20 -18.58
CA PRO A 353 -3.91 -34.09 -17.57
C PRO A 353 -5.44 -34.11 -17.62
N ASN A 354 -6.03 -35.25 -17.26
CA ASN A 354 -7.50 -35.44 -17.25
C ASN A 354 -8.23 -34.52 -16.26
N SER A 355 -7.53 -33.92 -15.30
CA SER A 355 -8.07 -32.97 -14.34
C SER A 355 -8.31 -31.57 -14.91
N LEU A 356 -7.81 -31.29 -16.11
CA LEU A 356 -7.83 -29.95 -16.70
C LEU A 356 -9.27 -29.54 -17.06
N THR A 357 -9.78 -28.47 -16.45
CA THR A 357 -11.13 -27.95 -16.70
C THR A 357 -11.13 -26.63 -17.45
N THR A 358 -10.02 -25.90 -17.43
CA THR A 358 -9.85 -24.63 -18.14
C THR A 358 -8.50 -24.63 -18.85
N LEU A 359 -8.55 -24.47 -20.17
CA LEU A 359 -7.38 -24.32 -21.02
C LEU A 359 -7.56 -23.05 -21.85
N THR A 360 -6.56 -22.17 -21.83
CA THR A 360 -6.56 -20.93 -22.59
C THR A 360 -5.28 -20.83 -23.43
N PHE A 361 -5.45 -20.55 -24.71
CA PHE A 361 -4.39 -20.11 -25.62
C PHE A 361 -4.52 -18.59 -25.82
N GLY A 362 -3.38 -17.91 -25.94
CA GLY A 362 -3.30 -16.45 -26.06
C GLY A 362 -3.52 -15.92 -27.46
#